data_AF-A0A3B0TAC1-F1
#
_entry.id   AF-A0A3B0TAC1-F1
#
_cell.length_a   1.000
_cell.length_b   1.000
_cell.length_c   1.000
_cell.angle_alpha   90.00
_cell.angle_beta   90.00
_cell.angle_gamma   90.00
#
_symmetry.space_group_name_H-M   'P 1'
#
loop_
_entity.id
_entity.type
_entity.pdbx_description
1 polymer ?
#
loop_
_entity_poly.entity_id
_entity_poly.type
_entity_poly.pdbx_seq_one_letter_code
_entity_poly.pdbx_strand_id
1 'polypeptide(L)' 'MAEHDRFAAAAQKLAGIAGATLGWTPGQYWNATPAELAEIFAALDGVAEREPNASPLGKSELNKLKETLSDAKHSG' A
#
# COMPACT_ATOMS: atom_id res chain seq x y z
N MET A 1 -5.21 28.42 -17.33
CA MET A 1 -4.43 27.62 -16.36
C MET A 1 -3.82 26.48 -17.13
N ALA A 2 -2.51 26.55 -17.31
CA ALA A 2 -1.76 25.61 -18.12
C ALA A 2 -1.66 24.27 -17.38
N GLU A 3 -1.47 23.17 -18.12
CA GLU A 3 -1.32 21.80 -17.61
C GLU A 3 -0.39 21.71 -16.38
N HIS A 4 0.71 22.46 -16.41
CA HIS A 4 1.71 22.55 -15.34
C HIS A 4 1.13 23.03 -14.00
N ASP A 5 0.19 23.97 -14.01
CA ASP A 5 -0.45 24.48 -12.79
C ASP A 5 -1.28 23.39 -12.10
N ARG A 6 -1.95 22.54 -12.91
CA ARG A 6 -2.77 21.43 -12.41
C ARG A 6 -1.90 20.32 -11.84
N PHE A 7 -0.83 19.97 -12.53
CA PHE A 7 0.13 18.98 -12.03
C PHE A 7 0.76 19.43 -10.71
N ALA A 8 1.24 20.68 -10.64
CA ALA A 8 1.85 21.23 -9.43
C ALA A 8 0.87 21.20 -8.23
N ALA A 9 -0.37 21.64 -8.44
CA ALA A 9 -1.39 21.62 -7.40
C ALA A 9 -1.72 20.19 -6.92
N ALA A 10 -1.81 19.23 -7.84
CA ALA A 10 -2.06 17.82 -7.50
C ALA A 10 -0.88 17.21 -6.73
N ALA A 11 0.36 17.45 -7.16
CA ALA A 11 1.55 16.95 -6.50
C ALA A 11 1.72 17.53 -5.09
N GLN A 12 1.42 18.82 -4.89
CA GLN A 12 1.42 19.45 -3.56
C GLN A 12 0.41 18.80 -2.62
N LYS A 13 -0.81 18.54 -3.11
CA LYS A 13 -1.85 17.86 -2.32
C LYS A 13 -1.40 16.46 -1.90
N LEU A 14 -0.83 15.68 -2.83
CA LEU A 14 -0.34 14.33 -2.57
C LEU A 14 0.84 14.32 -1.59
N ALA A 15 1.78 15.27 -1.69
CA ALA A 15 2.87 15.41 -0.72
C ALA A 15 2.35 15.64 0.70
N GLY A 16 1.30 16.46 0.86
CA GLY A 16 0.64 16.69 2.15
C GLY A 16 -0.04 15.44 2.70
N ILE A 17 -0.74 14.69 1.84
CA ILE A 17 -1.38 13.42 2.23
C ILE A 17 -0.31 12.41 2.67
N ALA A 18 0.76 12.22 1.88
CA ALA A 18 1.84 11.31 2.22
C ALA A 18 2.51 11.66 3.55
N GLY A 19 2.69 12.95 3.85
CA GLY A 19 3.18 13.39 5.16
C GLY A 19 2.22 13.04 6.30
N ALA A 20 0.92 13.23 6.11
CA ALA A 20 -0.10 12.96 7.13
C ALA A 20 -0.34 11.46 7.37
N THR A 21 -0.28 10.63 6.33
CA THR A 21 -0.62 9.20 6.42
C THR A 21 0.60 8.30 6.63
N LEU A 22 1.72 8.61 5.99
CA LEU A 22 2.94 7.78 6.02
C LEU A 22 4.03 8.36 6.92
N GLY A 23 3.86 9.58 7.43
CA GLY A 23 4.90 10.29 8.19
C GLY A 23 6.08 10.74 7.33
N TRP A 24 5.89 10.83 6.00
CA TRP A 24 6.96 11.20 5.08
C TRP A 24 7.30 12.68 5.15
N THR A 25 8.60 12.97 5.07
CA THR A 25 9.09 14.32 4.83
C THR A 25 8.86 14.72 3.37
N PRO A 26 8.83 16.03 3.04
CA PRO A 26 8.75 16.48 1.65
C PRO A 26 9.86 15.90 0.75
N GLY A 27 11.06 15.69 1.30
CA GLY A 27 12.18 15.11 0.56
C GLY A 27 11.94 13.66 0.14
N GLN A 28 11.26 12.86 0.98
CA GLN A 28 10.92 11.47 0.63
C GLN A 28 9.90 11.41 -0.51
N TYR A 29 8.89 12.29 -0.50
CA TYR A 29 7.91 12.35 -1.57
C TYR A 29 8.52 12.74 -2.92
N TRP A 30 9.36 13.79 -2.95
CA TRP A 30 9.96 14.26 -4.21
C TRP A 30 11.06 13.35 -4.77
N ASN A 31 11.68 12.53 -3.92
CA ASN A 31 12.67 11.54 -4.36
C ASN A 31 12.04 10.21 -4.80
N ALA A 32 10.80 9.93 -4.39
CA ALA A 32 10.09 8.72 -4.80
C ALA A 32 9.76 8.79 -6.31
N THR A 33 9.94 7.67 -7.00
CA THR A 33 9.58 7.57 -8.41
C THR A 33 8.05 7.52 -8.57
N PRO A 34 7.51 7.90 -9.74
CA PRO A 34 6.07 7.79 -10.00
C PRO A 34 5.53 6.37 -9.85
N ALA A 35 6.33 5.35 -10.20
CA ALA A 35 5.95 3.94 -10.04
C ALA A 35 5.83 3.54 -8.57
N GLU A 36 6.81 3.90 -7.73
CA GLU A 36 6.74 3.65 -6.29
C GLU A 36 5.55 4.38 -5.63
N LEU A 37 5.28 5.62 -6.04
CA LEU A 37 4.12 6.36 -5.56
C LEU A 37 2.80 5.67 -5.95
N ALA A 38 2.70 5.17 -7.19
CA ALA A 38 1.51 4.43 -7.65
C ALA A 38 1.27 3.17 -6.81
N GLU A 39 2.31 2.38 -6.54
CA GLU A 39 2.22 1.18 -5.70
C GLU A 39 1.78 1.49 -4.26
N ILE A 40 2.35 2.53 -3.66
CA ILE A 40 1.99 2.95 -2.30
C ILE A 40 0.54 3.42 -2.25
N PHE A 41 0.09 4.21 -3.23
CA PHE A 41 -1.30 4.66 -3.27
C PHE A 41 -2.26 3.50 -3.56
N ALA A 42 -1.89 2.54 -4.41
CA ALA A 42 -2.68 1.34 -4.62
C ALA A 42 -2.82 0.50 -3.33
N ALA A 43 -1.75 0.40 -2.54
CA ALA A 43 -1.78 -0.28 -1.25
C ALA A 43 -2.70 0.43 -0.23
N LEU A 44 -2.68 1.77 -0.20
CA LEU A 44 -3.56 2.56 0.67
C LEU A 44 -5.03 2.49 0.26
N ASP A 45 -5.32 2.46 -1.03
CA ASP A 45 -6.69 2.34 -1.57
C ASP A 45 -7.22 0.89 -1.48
N GLY A 46 -6.37 -0.06 -1.03
CA GLY A 46 -6.73 -1.48 -0.93
C GLY A 46 -6.87 -2.18 -2.28
N VAL A 47 -6.37 -1.55 -3.35
CA VAL A 47 -6.40 -2.02 -4.75
C VAL A 47 -5.05 -2.60 -5.19
N ALA A 48 -4.01 -2.53 -4.35
CA ALA A 48 -2.73 -3.20 -4.60
C ALA A 48 -3.01 -4.63 -5.02
N GLU A 49 -2.63 -4.95 -6.27
CA GLU A 49 -3.05 -6.08 -7.10
C GLU A 49 -3.61 -7.24 -6.29
N ARG A 50 -4.84 -7.04 -5.83
CA ARG A 50 -5.61 -8.07 -5.20
C ARG A 50 -6.18 -8.81 -6.37
N GLU A 51 -5.82 -10.08 -6.52
CA GLU A 51 -6.56 -11.00 -7.38
C GLU A 51 -8.05 -10.61 -7.29
N PRO A 52 -8.73 -10.29 -8.40
CA PRO A 52 -10.02 -9.59 -8.37
C PRO A 52 -11.13 -10.30 -7.56
N ASN A 53 -10.86 -11.53 -7.09
CA ASN A 53 -11.71 -12.34 -6.22
C ASN A 53 -11.02 -12.87 -4.93
N ALA A 54 -9.83 -12.39 -4.54
CA ALA A 54 -9.19 -12.80 -3.30
C ALA A 54 -9.92 -12.18 -2.10
N SER A 55 -10.94 -12.87 -1.61
CA SER A 55 -11.57 -12.53 -0.32
C SER A 55 -10.51 -12.53 0.79
N PRO A 56 -10.60 -11.63 1.79
CA PRO A 56 -9.75 -11.72 2.96
C PRO A 56 -9.90 -13.12 3.56
N LEU A 57 -8.79 -13.77 3.92
CA LEU A 57 -8.84 -15.08 4.56
C LEU A 57 -9.79 -15.01 5.76
N GLY A 58 -10.80 -15.88 5.76
CA GLY A 58 -11.74 -15.96 6.88
C GLY A 58 -11.02 -16.39 8.15
N LYS A 59 -11.59 -16.07 9.32
CA LYS A 59 -11.04 -16.50 10.63
C LYS A 59 -10.76 -18.01 10.69
N SER A 60 -11.61 -18.82 10.05
CA SER A 60 -11.46 -20.27 9.99
C SER A 60 -10.26 -20.72 9.15
N GLU A 61 -9.94 -20.02 8.06
CA GLU A 61 -8.78 -20.32 7.21
C GLU A 61 -7.48 -19.90 7.88
N LEU A 62 -7.49 -18.72 8.53
CA LEU A 62 -6.37 -18.29 9.38
C LEU A 62 -6.09 -19.29 10.50
N ASN A 63 -7.11 -19.90 11.11
CA ASN A 63 -6.92 -20.91 12.13
C ASN A 63 -6.27 -22.19 11.57
N LYS A 64 -6.76 -22.68 10.42
CA LYS A 64 -6.17 -23.84 9.74
C LYS A 64 -4.69 -23.62 9.39
N LEU A 65 -4.34 -22.43 8.89
CA LEU A 65 -2.94 -22.11 8.56
C LEU A 65 -2.04 -22.13 9.80
N LYS A 66 -2.53 -21.61 10.95
CA LYS A 66 -1.80 -21.64 12.22
C LYS A 66 -1.57 -23.06 12.72
N GLU A 67 -2.56 -23.94 12.57
CA GLU A 67 -2.44 -25.35 12.97
C GLU A 67 -1.41 -26.07 12.09
N THR A 68 -1.47 -25.92 10.76
CA THR A 68 -0.48 -26.53 9.84
C THR A 68 0.94 -26.02 10.07
N LEU A 69 1.12 -24.71 10.33
CA LEU A 69 2.44 -24.14 10.63
C LEU A 69 2.97 -24.58 12.01
N SER A 70 2.09 -24.78 12.98
CA SER A 70 2.47 -25.30 14.30
C SER A 70 2.88 -26.78 14.20
N ASP A 71 2.15 -27.60 13.46
CA ASP A 71 2.44 -29.02 13.25
C ASP A 71 3.77 -29.21 12.50
N ALA A 72 4.02 -28.41 11.46
CA ALA A 72 5.28 -28.41 10.72
C ALA A 72 6.50 -28.06 11.57
N LYS A 73 6.32 -27.32 12.68
CA LYS A 73 7.41 -26.96 13.61
C LYS A 73 7.75 -28.08 14.61
N HIS A 74 6.89 -29.08 14.79
CA HIS A 74 7.07 -30.19 15.74
C HIS A 74 7.54 -31.50 15.09
N SER A 75 7.63 -31.55 13.76
CA SER A 75 8.10 -32.71 12.99
C SER A 75 9.61 -32.67 12.64
N GLY A 76 10.40 -31.89 13.38
CA GLY A 76 11.85 -31.72 13.20
C GLY A 76 12.66 -32.24 14.38
#